data_AF-A0A956KZ16-F1
#
_entry.id   AF-A0A956KZ16-F1
#
_cell.length_a   1.000
_cell.length_b   1.000
_cell.length_c   1.000
_cell.angle_alpha   90.00
_cell.angle_beta   90.00
_cell.angle_gamma   90.00
#
_symmetry.space_group_name_H-M   'P 1'
#
loop_
_entity.id
_entity.type
_entity.pdbx_description
1 polymer ?
#
loop_
_entity_poly.entity_id
_entity_poly.type
_entity_poly.pdbx_seq_one_letter_code
_entity_poly.pdbx_strand_id
1 'polypeptide(L)' 'LNVSIEDIQALAPAALRHRIILNFEGEAEGVDVDECIAQVLASVPTD' A
#
# COMPACT_ATOMS: atom_id res chain seq x y z
N LEU A 1 -2.44 -3.31 26.29
CA LEU A 1 -2.23 -2.57 25.03
C LEU A 1 -3.14 -3.17 24.00
N ASN A 2 -3.91 -2.35 23.29
CA ASN A 2 -4.71 -2.78 22.15
C ASN A 2 -4.12 -2.10 20.91
N VAL A 3 -4.11 -2.81 19.79
CA VAL A 3 -3.70 -2.27 18.48
C VAL A 3 -4.88 -1.55 17.87
N SER A 4 -4.66 -0.36 17.32
CA SER A 4 -5.67 0.41 16.58
C SER A 4 -5.51 0.24 15.06
N ILE A 5 -6.48 0.70 14.29
CA ILE A 5 -6.41 0.69 12.82
C ILE A 5 -5.30 1.63 12.34
N GLU A 6 -5.11 2.76 13.02
CA GLU A 6 -4.06 3.75 12.73
C GLU A 6 -2.66 3.14 12.88
N ASP A 7 -2.45 2.26 13.87
CA ASP A 7 -1.19 1.53 14.03
C ASP A 7 -0.87 0.67 12.79
N ILE A 8 -1.90 0.01 12.23
CA ILE A 8 -1.75 -0.83 11.03
C ILE A 8 -1.51 0.04 9.80
N GLN A 9 -2.27 1.12 9.63
CA GLN A 9 -2.13 2.04 8.51
C GLN A 9 -0.75 2.69 8.46
N ALA A 10 -0.20 3.06 9.61
CA ALA A 10 1.13 3.65 9.70
C ALA A 10 2.24 2.67 9.25
N LEU A 11 2.06 1.37 9.46
CA LEU A 11 3.04 0.33 9.10
C LEU A 11 2.82 -0.29 7.71
N ALA A 12 1.61 -0.17 7.15
CA ALA A 12 1.24 -0.81 5.89
C ALA A 12 2.17 -0.47 4.71
N PRO A 13 2.60 0.80 4.48
CA PRO A 13 3.54 1.11 3.39
C PRO A 13 4.85 0.34 3.50
N ALA A 14 5.47 0.33 4.68
CA ALA A 14 6.73 -0.38 4.91
C ALA A 14 6.57 -1.90 4.81
N ALA A 15 5.43 -2.44 5.26
CA ALA A 15 5.14 -3.88 5.20
C ALA A 15 4.89 -4.39 3.77
N LEU A 16 4.35 -3.53 2.89
CA LEU A 16 3.88 -3.92 1.56
C LEU A 16 4.81 -3.51 0.41
N ARG A 17 5.61 -2.44 0.54
CA ARG A 17 6.45 -1.88 -0.53
C ARG A 17 7.28 -2.90 -1.30
N HIS A 18 7.92 -3.83 -0.60
CA HIS A 18 8.79 -4.84 -1.21
C HIS A 18 8.06 -6.15 -1.55
N ARG A 19 6.74 -6.19 -1.44
CA ARG A 19 5.89 -7.37 -1.66
C ARG A 19 4.99 -7.24 -2.88
N ILE A 20 5.03 -6.10 -3.56
CA ILE A 20 4.23 -5.82 -4.75
C ILE A 20 5.18 -5.88 -5.95
N ILE A 21 4.76 -6.61 -6.98
CA ILE A 21 5.47 -6.77 -8.24
C ILE A 21 4.57 -6.20 -9.32
N LEU A 22 5.06 -5.21 -10.07
CA LEU A 22 4.35 -4.64 -11.20
C LEU A 22 4.34 -5.64 -12.37
N ASN A 23 3.31 -5.57 -13.20
CA ASN A 23 3.35 -6.23 -14.50
C ASN A 23 4.20 -5.41 -15.48
N PHE A 24 4.45 -5.96 -16.66
CA PHE A 24 5.27 -5.31 -17.69
C PHE A 24 4.80 -3.91 -18.06
N GLU A 25 3.48 -3.70 -18.18
CA GLU A 25 2.91 -2.39 -18.49
C GLU A 25 3.19 -1.38 -17.37
N GLY A 26 2.96 -1.77 -16.11
CA GLY A 26 3.21 -0.89 -14.96
C GLY A 26 4.67 -0.51 -14.80
N GLU A 27 5.60 -1.42 -15.12
CA GLU A 27 7.02 -1.07 -15.19
C GLU A 27 7.32 -0.11 -16.36
N ALA A 28 6.74 -0.35 -17.53
CA ALA A 28 6.95 0.47 -18.73
C ALA A 28 6.40 1.90 -18.58
N GLU A 29 5.27 2.06 -17.89
CA GLU A 29 4.65 3.36 -17.58
C GLU A 29 5.32 4.08 -16.40
N GLY A 30 6.24 3.42 -15.69
CA GLY A 30 6.91 4.00 -14.52
C GLY A 30 5.99 4.19 -13.32
N VAL A 31 5.03 3.27 -13.13
CA VAL A 31 4.08 3.30 -12.02
C VAL A 31 4.83 3.22 -10.68
N ASP A 32 4.47 4.09 -9.74
CA ASP A 32 4.99 4.04 -8.38
C ASP A 32 4.20 3.04 -7.53
N VAL A 33 4.92 2.08 -6.93
CA VAL A 33 4.37 1.09 -6.01
C VAL A 33 3.82 1.76 -4.75
N ASP A 34 4.43 2.85 -4.27
CA ASP A 34 3.96 3.57 -3.09
C ASP A 34 2.61 4.24 -3.35
N GLU A 35 2.40 4.76 -4.57
CA GLU A 35 1.12 5.33 -4.97
C GLU A 35 0.04 4.24 -5.08
N CYS A 36 0.37 3.08 -5.64
CA CYS A 36 -0.53 1.92 -5.65
C CYS A 36 -0.97 1.53 -4.24
N ILE A 37 -0.03 1.46 -3.29
CA ILE A 37 -0.34 1.13 -1.89
C ILE A 37 -1.27 2.18 -1.28
N ALA A 38 -0.98 3.46 -1.48
CA ALA A 38 -1.82 4.54 -0.96
C ALA A 38 -3.26 4.48 -1.50
N GLN A 39 -3.42 4.24 -2.81
CA GLN A 39 -4.74 4.12 -3.44
C GLN A 39 -5.51 2.91 -2.89
N VAL A 40 -4.86 1.76 -2.72
CA VAL A 40 -5.48 0.57 -2.12
C VAL A 40 -5.92 0.85 -0.69
N LEU A 41 -5.05 1.42 0.15
CA LEU A 41 -5.38 1.73 1.54
C LEU A 41 -6.54 2.71 1.66
N ALA A 42 -6.62 3.71 0.77
CA ALA A 42 -7.74 4.65 0.74
C ALA A 42 -9.07 4.02 0.27
N SER A 43 -9.02 2.89 -0.44
CA SER A 43 -10.20 2.19 -0.96
C SER A 43 -10.84 1.21 0.04
N VAL A 44 -10.13 0.86 1.12
CA VAL A 44 -10.60 -0.09 2.14
C VAL A 44 -11.35 0.68 3.24
N PRO A 45 -12.58 0.29 3.63
CA PRO A 45 -13.30 0.90 4.75
C PRO A 45 -12.54 0.75 6.08
N THR A 46 -12.61 1.76 6.94
CA THR A 46 -11.79 1.86 8.17
C THR A 46 -12.61 2.23 9.41
N ASP A 47 -13.92 2.20 9.28
CA ASP A 47 -14.94 2.46 10.28
C ASP A 47 -15.29 1.23 11.13
#